data_AF-A0A5P9FIN8-F1
#
_entry.id   AF-A0A5P9FIN8-F1
#
_cell.length_a   1.000
_cell.length_b   1.000
_cell.length_c   1.000
_cell.angle_alpha   90.00
_cell.angle_beta   90.00
_cell.angle_gamma   90.00
#
_symmetry.space_group_name_H-M   'P 1'
#
loop_
_entity.id
_entity.type
_entity.pdbx_description
1 polymer ?
#
loop_
_entity_poly.entity_id
_entity_poly.type
_entity_poly.pdbx_seq_one_letter_code
_entity_poly.pdbx_strand_id
1 'polypeptide(L)'
;MTTLRTIGKATFATLLCAAVLVWSVMPTTSHAPAILDVLQEHAEMLAEHGHSHGLEEDLAWAMHGHSHDSIDHDHSQAVVPGPDLSSQPLDIYAAAWHLSSATSNPLRIYLIERPPRV
;
A
#
# COMPACT_ATOMS: atom_id res chain seq x y z
N MET A 1 -9.17 23.18 53.58
CA MET A 1 -8.25 22.20 52.94
C MET A 1 -8.97 21.24 51.98
N THR A 2 -10.19 20.79 52.27
CA THR A 2 -10.99 19.89 51.41
C THR A 2 -11.36 20.50 50.06
N THR A 3 -11.81 21.76 50.03
CA THR A 3 -12.20 22.47 48.80
C THR A 3 -11.04 22.64 47.82
N LEU A 4 -9.85 23.02 48.32
CA LEU A 4 -8.64 23.16 47.51
C LEU A 4 -8.23 21.82 46.87
N ARG A 5 -8.38 20.72 47.63
CA ARG A 5 -8.10 19.36 47.15
C ARG A 5 -9.10 18.92 46.08
N THR A 6 -10.38 19.25 46.22
CA THR A 6 -11.41 18.91 45.23
C THR A 6 -11.21 19.67 43.93
N ILE A 7 -10.91 20.97 44.01
CA ILE A 7 -10.62 21.80 42.83
C ILE A 7 -9.40 21.25 42.10
N GLY A 8 -8.31 20.95 42.82
CA GLY A 8 -7.10 20.39 42.22
C GLY A 8 -7.32 19.03 41.53
N LYS A 9 -8.17 18.18 42.09
CA LYS A 9 -8.54 16.90 41.46
C LYS A 9 -9.36 17.10 40.19
N ALA A 10 -10.30 18.04 40.21
CA ALA A 10 -11.14 18.33 39.06
C ALA A 10 -10.31 18.92 37.91
N THR A 11 -9.45 19.90 38.19
CA THR A 11 -8.57 20.50 37.17
C THR A 11 -7.60 19.47 36.59
N PHE A 12 -6.99 18.63 37.43
CA PHE A 12 -6.12 17.55 36.94
C PHE A 12 -6.88 16.56 36.04
N ALA A 13 -8.09 16.14 36.44
CA ALA A 13 -8.92 15.26 35.62
C ALA A 13 -9.29 15.90 34.27
N THR A 14 -9.66 17.18 34.26
CA THR A 14 -9.97 17.88 33.00
C THR A 14 -8.76 17.99 32.08
N LEU A 15 -7.57 18.28 32.62
CA LEU A 15 -6.34 18.35 31.85
C LEU A 15 -5.95 16.97 31.29
N LEU A 16 -6.12 15.91 32.08
CA LEU A 16 -5.89 14.55 31.63
C LEU A 16 -6.83 14.17 30.48
N CYS A 17 -8.13 14.47 30.60
CA CYS A 17 -9.10 14.23 29.53
C CYS A 17 -8.73 15.00 28.26
N ALA A 18 -8.37 16.28 28.38
CA ALA A 18 -7.94 17.08 27.24
C ALA A 18 -6.68 16.51 26.58
N ALA A 19 -5.69 16.08 27.37
CA ALA A 19 -4.47 15.47 26.86
C ALA A 19 -4.75 14.15 26.11
N VAL A 20 -5.63 13.29 26.64
CA VAL A 20 -6.04 12.05 25.98
C VAL A 20 -6.76 12.34 24.67
N LEU A 21 -7.67 13.32 24.65
CA LEU A 21 -8.37 13.72 23.42
C LEU A 21 -7.39 14.20 22.34
N VAL A 22 -6.48 15.12 22.69
CA VAL A 22 -5.47 15.63 21.76
C VAL A 22 -4.56 14.49 21.27
N TRP A 23 -4.10 13.63 22.17
CA TRP A 23 -3.26 12.48 21.82
C TRP A 23 -3.98 11.48 20.90
N SER A 24 -5.29 11.30 21.06
CA SER A 24 -6.05 10.36 20.23
C SER A 24 -6.14 10.76 18.76
N VAL A 25 -6.08 12.06 18.46
CA VAL A 25 -6.18 12.58 17.08
C VAL A 25 -4.83 12.92 16.45
N MET A 26 -3.81 13.21 17.27
CA MET A 26 -2.46 13.59 16.80
C MET A 26 -1.87 12.62 15.75
N PRO A 27 -1.95 11.28 15.92
CA PRO A 27 -1.43 10.31 14.95
C PRO A 27 -2.08 10.39 13.56
N THR A 28 -3.30 10.95 13.46
CA THR A 28 -4.07 11.02 12.20
C THR A 28 -3.85 12.34 11.46
N THR A 29 -3.24 13.34 12.09
CA THR A 29 -3.05 14.67 11.48
C THR A 29 -2.12 14.66 10.27
N SER A 30 -1.22 13.68 10.16
CA SER A 30 -0.36 13.49 8.99
C SER A 30 -1.12 13.14 7.71
N HIS A 31 -2.35 12.61 7.81
CA HIS A 31 -3.20 12.28 6.66
C HIS A 31 -4.27 13.34 6.36
N ALA A 32 -4.51 14.28 7.27
CA ALA A 32 -5.49 15.35 7.07
C ALA A 32 -5.20 16.26 5.84
N PRO A 33 -3.93 16.58 5.50
CA PRO A 33 -3.61 17.30 4.27
C PRO A 33 -4.09 16.55 3.03
N ALA A 34 -3.85 15.24 2.97
CA ALA A 34 -4.24 14.40 1.83
C ALA A 34 -5.76 14.38 1.61
N ILE A 35 -6.57 14.45 2.67
CA ILE A 35 -8.03 14.50 2.55
C ILE A 35 -8.49 15.80 1.87
N LEU A 36 -7.90 16.94 2.24
CA LEU A 36 -8.28 18.24 1.65
C LEU A 36 -7.90 18.31 0.17
N ASP A 37 -6.73 17.79 -0.18
CA ASP A 37 -6.26 17.72 -1.57
C ASP A 37 -7.22 16.86 -2.42
N VAL A 38 -7.66 15.71 -1.89
CA VAL A 38 -8.62 14.84 -2.57
C VAL A 38 -10.00 15.48 -2.74
N LEU A 39 -10.48 16.23 -1.74
CA LEU A 39 -11.74 16.97 -1.89
C LEU A 39 -11.65 18.02 -3.00
N GLN A 40 -10.50 18.70 -3.13
CA GLN A 40 -10.27 19.67 -4.18
C GLN A 40 -10.18 18.99 -5.55
N GLU A 41 -9.37 17.93 -5.67
CA GLU A 41 -9.19 17.18 -6.92
C GLU A 41 -10.50 16.57 -7.41
N HIS A 42 -11.33 16.05 -6.49
CA HIS A 42 -12.67 15.56 -6.83
C HIS A 42 -13.58 16.66 -7.36
N ALA A 43 -13.52 17.87 -6.78
CA ALA A 43 -14.30 19.01 -7.24
C ALA A 43 -13.85 19.50 -8.63
N GLU A 44 -12.54 19.51 -8.87
CA GLU A 44 -11.95 19.80 -10.19
C GLU A 44 -12.37 18.74 -11.23
N MET A 45 -12.33 17.45 -10.86
CA MET A 45 -12.75 16.35 -11.73
C MET A 45 -14.23 16.48 -12.11
N LEU A 46 -15.11 16.79 -11.16
CA LEU A 46 -16.52 17.07 -11.46
C LEU A 46 -16.70 18.28 -12.37
N ALA A 47 -15.94 19.36 -12.15
CA ALA A 47 -16.07 20.60 -12.89
C ALA A 47 -15.55 20.48 -14.33
N GLU A 48 -14.43 19.79 -14.53
CA GLU A 48 -13.75 19.68 -15.82
C GLU A 48 -14.19 18.44 -16.62
N HIS A 49 -14.45 17.33 -15.93
CA HIS A 49 -14.74 16.03 -16.56
C HIS A 49 -16.22 15.63 -16.42
N GLY A 50 -17.01 16.30 -15.57
CA GLY A 50 -18.46 16.09 -15.44
C GLY A 50 -18.89 14.78 -14.75
N HIS A 51 -17.94 13.95 -14.34
CA HIS A 51 -18.15 12.71 -13.59
C HIS A 51 -16.95 12.42 -12.69
N SER A 52 -17.18 11.63 -11.65
CA SER A 52 -16.13 11.07 -10.80
C SER A 52 -16.32 9.57 -10.65
N HIS A 53 -15.28 8.89 -10.16
CA HIS A 53 -15.35 7.47 -9.85
C HIS A 53 -16.11 7.22 -8.54
N GLY A 54 -16.01 8.14 -7.58
CA GLY A 54 -16.81 8.17 -6.37
C GLY A 54 -16.01 8.78 -5.23
N LEU A 55 -16.57 9.74 -4.50
CA LEU A 55 -15.84 10.46 -3.45
C LEU A 55 -15.33 9.54 -2.35
N GLU A 56 -16.11 8.51 -2.01
CA GLU A 56 -15.76 7.52 -1.00
C GLU A 56 -14.51 6.72 -1.39
N GLU A 57 -14.38 6.37 -2.66
CA GLU A 57 -13.21 5.67 -3.20
C GLU A 57 -11.99 6.58 -3.17
N ASP A 58 -12.14 7.82 -3.65
CA ASP A 58 -11.03 8.80 -3.63
C ASP A 58 -10.52 9.06 -2.19
N LEU A 59 -11.43 9.17 -1.21
CA LEU A 59 -11.07 9.34 0.20
C LEU A 59 -10.40 8.10 0.79
N ALA A 60 -10.90 6.90 0.44
CA ALA A 60 -10.33 5.64 0.90
C ALA A 60 -8.90 5.45 0.39
N TRP A 61 -8.65 5.78 -0.88
CA TRP A 61 -7.31 5.75 -1.48
C TRP A 61 -6.37 6.77 -0.80
N ALA A 62 -6.85 7.99 -0.53
CA ALA A 62 -6.08 9.01 0.19
C ALA A 62 -5.67 8.57 1.61
N MET A 63 -6.59 7.91 2.32
CA MET A 63 -6.36 7.42 3.69
C MET A 63 -5.42 6.20 3.73
N HIS A 64 -5.45 5.34 2.71
CA HIS A 64 -4.56 4.18 2.62
C HIS A 64 -3.13 4.54 2.22
N GLY A 65 -2.91 5.77 1.72
CA GLY A 65 -1.60 6.30 1.37
C GLY A 65 -1.14 5.79 0.00
N HIS A 66 -0.75 6.74 -0.87
CA HIS A 66 -0.07 6.44 -2.13
C HIS A 66 1.36 5.92 -1.85
N SER A 67 1.49 4.65 -1.46
CA SER A 67 2.76 3.93 -1.49
C SER A 67 3.14 3.64 -2.94
N HIS A 68 3.72 4.62 -3.63
CA HIS A 68 4.33 4.44 -4.95
C HIS A 68 5.78 3.92 -4.88
N ASP A 69 6.28 3.53 -3.70
CA ASP A 69 7.72 3.45 -3.46
C ASP A 69 8.26 2.05 -3.10
N SER A 70 7.84 0.99 -3.79
CA SER A 70 8.69 -0.23 -3.82
C SER A 70 8.34 -1.26 -4.88
N ILE A 71 7.06 -1.40 -5.26
CA ILE A 71 6.66 -2.48 -6.19
C ILE A 71 6.49 -1.99 -7.63
N ASP A 72 5.96 -0.79 -7.84
CA ASP A 72 5.72 -0.27 -9.20
C ASP A 72 7.00 0.28 -9.87
N HIS A 73 8.09 0.39 -9.10
CA HIS A 73 9.41 0.83 -9.59
C HIS A 73 10.44 -0.30 -9.66
N ASP A 74 10.04 -1.55 -9.36
CA ASP A 74 10.90 -2.69 -9.65
C ASP A 74 10.84 -3.01 -11.15
N HIS A 75 11.53 -2.19 -11.94
CA HIS A 75 11.89 -2.52 -13.31
C HIS A 75 13.03 -3.54 -13.37
N SER A 76 13.40 -4.21 -12.27
CA SER A 76 14.20 -5.40 -12.43
C SER A 76 13.39 -6.34 -13.31
N GLN A 77 13.90 -6.59 -14.52
CA GLN A 77 13.49 -7.79 -15.21
C GLN A 77 13.66 -8.90 -14.18
N ALA A 78 12.60 -9.66 -13.92
CA ALA A 78 12.69 -10.90 -13.17
C ALA A 78 13.70 -11.79 -13.92
N VAL A 79 14.99 -11.61 -13.62
CA VAL A 79 16.05 -12.48 -14.05
C VAL A 79 15.84 -13.71 -13.21
N VAL A 80 15.00 -14.60 -13.71
CA VAL A 80 15.02 -15.99 -13.28
C VAL A 80 16.45 -16.44 -13.52
N PRO A 81 17.25 -16.74 -12.48
CA PRO A 81 18.56 -17.33 -12.70
C PRO A 81 18.32 -18.55 -13.57
N GLY A 82 18.95 -18.60 -14.74
CA GLY A 82 18.90 -19.79 -15.57
C GLY A 82 19.29 -21.00 -14.70
N PRO A 83 18.71 -22.18 -14.93
CA PRO A 83 19.06 -23.36 -14.14
C PRO A 83 20.58 -23.49 -14.10
N ASP A 84 21.15 -23.48 -12.88
CA ASP A 84 22.56 -23.75 -12.72
C ASP A 84 22.80 -25.18 -13.24
N LEU A 85 23.49 -25.28 -14.37
CA LEU A 85 23.86 -26.55 -14.97
C LEU A 85 25.03 -27.20 -14.23
N SER A 86 25.55 -26.56 -13.17
CA SER A 86 26.46 -27.21 -12.24
C SER A 86 25.68 -28.28 -11.47
N SER A 87 26.10 -29.53 -11.64
CA SER A 87 25.56 -30.68 -10.92
C SER A 87 26.01 -30.60 -9.46
N GLN A 88 25.43 -29.70 -8.68
CA GLN A 88 25.51 -29.79 -7.23
C GLN A 88 24.54 -30.87 -6.77
N PRO A 89 24.99 -31.92 -6.06
CA PRO A 89 24.10 -32.91 -5.49
C PRO A 89 23.34 -32.25 -4.33
N LEU A 90 22.19 -31.64 -4.62
CA LEU A 90 21.20 -31.30 -3.63
C LEU A 90 20.50 -32.60 -3.22
N ASP A 91 20.80 -33.08 -2.03
CA ASP A 91 20.13 -34.23 -1.42
C ASP A 91 18.72 -33.81 -0.97
N ILE A 92 17.82 -33.69 -1.96
CA ILE A 92 16.41 -33.36 -1.74
C ILE A 92 15.70 -34.68 -1.46
N TYR A 93 15.38 -34.90 -0.19
CA TYR A 93 14.55 -36.01 0.27
C TYR A 93 13.27 -36.12 -0.59
N ALA A 94 13.20 -37.20 -1.37
CA ALA A 94 12.15 -37.53 -2.32
C ALA A 94 10.83 -37.91 -1.63
N ALA A 95 10.12 -36.94 -1.05
CA ALA A 95 8.82 -37.21 -0.43
C ALA A 95 7.69 -36.26 -0.85
N ALA A 96 7.93 -35.33 -1.78
CA ALA A 96 6.93 -34.35 -2.14
C ALA A 96 6.95 -34.04 -3.65
N TRP A 97 5.91 -34.54 -4.33
CA TRP A 97 5.39 -34.08 -5.62
C TRP A 97 5.93 -34.79 -6.87
N HIS A 98 5.31 -35.93 -7.19
CA HIS A 98 5.23 -36.41 -8.57
C HIS A 98 4.33 -35.48 -9.38
N LEU A 99 4.92 -34.55 -10.15
CA LEU A 99 4.30 -34.06 -11.38
C LEU A 99 5.06 -34.65 -12.56
N SER A 100 4.45 -35.63 -13.22
CA SER A 100 4.91 -36.12 -14.52
C SER A 100 5.00 -34.95 -15.51
N SER A 101 6.16 -34.76 -16.12
CA SER A 101 6.32 -33.84 -17.24
C SER A 101 5.60 -34.40 -18.47
N ALA A 102 4.52 -33.75 -18.86
CA ALA A 102 3.97 -33.93 -20.20
C ALA A 102 4.97 -33.34 -21.20
N THR A 103 5.57 -34.23 -21.99
CA THR A 103 6.46 -33.92 -23.10
C THR A 103 5.74 -33.04 -24.12
N SER A 104 6.13 -31.77 -24.25
CA SER A 104 5.65 -30.92 -25.36
C SER A 104 6.68 -29.87 -25.77
N ASN A 105 7.52 -30.27 -26.72
CA ASN A 105 8.07 -29.50 -27.84
C ASN A 105 8.77 -28.14 -27.56
N PRO A 106 10.12 -28.04 -27.70
CA PRO A 106 10.85 -26.80 -27.48
C PRO A 106 10.91 -25.94 -28.75
N LEU A 107 9.78 -25.58 -29.34
CA LEU A 107 9.75 -24.62 -30.46
C LEU A 107 8.50 -23.75 -30.40
N ARG A 108 8.56 -22.66 -29.64
CA ARG A 108 7.70 -21.50 -29.87
C ARG A 108 8.40 -20.21 -29.43
N ILE A 109 9.23 -19.73 -30.36
CA ILE A 109 9.38 -18.32 -30.75
C ILE A 109 8.67 -17.34 -29.80
N TYR A 110 9.39 -16.83 -28.79
CA TYR A 110 8.97 -15.64 -28.04
C TYR A 110 9.58 -14.42 -28.73
N LEU A 111 8.92 -13.94 -29.78
CA LEU A 111 9.16 -12.59 -30.29
C LEU A 111 8.50 -11.62 -29.30
N ILE A 112 9.31 -10.84 -28.59
CA ILE A 112 8.84 -9.71 -27.81
C ILE A 112 8.18 -8.75 -28.81
N GLU A 113 6.84 -8.70 -28.82
CA GLU A 113 6.10 -7.71 -29.59
C GLU A 113 6.52 -6.32 -29.11
N ARG A 114 7.26 -5.57 -29.94
CA ARG A 114 7.44 -4.14 -29.70
C ARG A 114 6.13 -3.43 -30.07
N PRO A 115 5.65 -2.48 -29.26
CA PRO A 115 4.47 -1.71 -29.61
C PRO A 115 4.76 -0.82 -30.84
N PRO A 116 3.73 -0.51 -31.65
CA PRO A 116 3.87 0.27 -32.87
C PRO A 116 4.40 1.67 -32.56
N ARG A 117 5.41 2.11 -33.31
CA ARG A 117 5.89 3.50 -33.28
C ARG A 117 5.06 4.29 -34.30
N VAL A 118 4.32 5.28 -33.82
CA VAL A 118 3.85 6.43 -34.63
C VAL A 118 4.94 7.49 -34.69
#